data_AF-A0A7S0C6D8-F1
#
_entry.id   AF-A0A7S0C6D8-F1
#
_cell.length_a   1.000
_cell.length_b   1.000
_cell.length_c   1.000
_cell.angle_alpha   90.00
_cell.angle_beta   90.00
_cell.angle_gamma   90.00
#
_symmetry.space_group_name_H-M   'P 1'
#
loop_
_entity.id
_entity.type
_entity.pdbx_description
1 polymer ?
#
loop_
_entity_poly.entity_id
_entity_poly.type
_entity_poly.pdbx_seq_one_letter_code
_entity_poly.pdbx_strand_id
1 'polypeptide(L)'
;MNINHEVSSTEKNMSSSCREEDAEIRYLEWDLNEKRNRCFHLRQDELNDICVLRATLRVAHAYLEKEEYEKSLLNYESIVCAKFDVPDEIRARAYHGKGLVHMRRNDDHPARESFQNSINYSSKSNKIGNHAIDTAESLFYLGVIFRKSRSVADIDMSMCLFLEALHIRRSILGCDNVLIAEVLKMIGNIHIERNEQIEAYEVFSELRRIEAACLQKKYKASSGGGIMCVPKRGIIGSDCCNDWEFAASAA
;
A
#
# COMPACT_ATOMS: atom_id res chain seq x y z
N MET A 1 -38.59 22.23 -13.59
CA MET A 1 -37.18 21.92 -13.90
C MET A 1 -36.32 22.60 -12.85
N ASN A 2 -35.85 21.86 -11.84
CA ASN A 2 -34.91 22.36 -10.84
C ASN A 2 -33.96 21.20 -10.50
N ILE A 3 -32.87 21.12 -11.26
CA ILE A 3 -31.76 20.21 -11.01
C ILE A 3 -30.56 21.15 -10.89
N ASN A 4 -30.24 21.67 -9.69
CA ASN A 4 -29.05 22.50 -9.45
C ASN A 4 -28.79 22.79 -7.95
N HIS A 5 -29.02 21.85 -7.03
CA HIS A 5 -28.72 22.10 -5.61
C HIS A 5 -27.92 21.03 -4.85
N GLU A 6 -27.57 19.89 -5.47
CA GLU A 6 -26.74 18.86 -4.82
C GLU A 6 -25.25 18.87 -5.22
N VAL A 7 -24.85 19.72 -6.17
CA VAL A 7 -23.47 19.75 -6.68
C VAL A 7 -22.52 20.61 -5.81
N SER A 8 -23.03 21.53 -4.97
CA SER A 8 -22.17 22.53 -4.32
C SER A 8 -21.50 22.08 -3.01
N SER A 9 -21.96 21.02 -2.35
CA SER A 9 -21.38 20.55 -1.07
C SER A 9 -20.25 19.55 -1.29
N THR A 10 -20.39 18.67 -2.29
CA THR A 10 -19.36 17.70 -2.69
C THR A 10 -18.17 18.39 -3.35
N GLU A 11 -18.39 19.36 -4.25
CA GLU A 11 -17.30 20.15 -4.86
C GLU A 11 -16.55 21.05 -3.86
N LYS A 12 -17.25 21.62 -2.87
CA LYS A 12 -16.61 22.37 -1.78
C LYS A 12 -15.77 21.46 -0.88
N ASN A 13 -16.25 20.25 -0.59
CA ASN A 13 -15.50 19.27 0.20
C ASN A 13 -14.32 18.66 -0.56
N MET A 14 -14.45 18.42 -1.88
CA MET A 14 -13.31 18.01 -2.72
C MET A 14 -12.27 19.13 -2.82
N SER A 15 -12.69 20.38 -3.02
CA SER A 15 -11.75 21.51 -3.11
C SER A 15 -11.08 21.85 -1.78
N SER A 16 -11.71 21.61 -0.62
CA SER A 16 -11.04 21.71 0.68
C SER A 16 -10.07 20.54 0.92
N SER A 17 -10.46 19.30 0.59
CA SER A 17 -9.59 18.11 0.69
C SER A 17 -8.34 18.27 -0.18
N CYS A 18 -8.49 18.71 -1.43
CA CYS A 18 -7.35 18.95 -2.31
C CYS A 18 -6.41 20.04 -1.75
N ARG A 19 -6.94 21.11 -1.15
CA ARG A 19 -6.13 22.18 -0.54
C ARG A 19 -5.36 21.71 0.70
N GLU A 20 -5.96 20.83 1.51
CA GLU A 20 -5.33 20.24 2.69
C GLU A 20 -4.23 19.25 2.30
N GLU A 21 -4.49 18.39 1.32
CA GLU A 21 -3.50 17.43 0.80
C GLU A 21 -2.33 18.12 0.09
N ASP A 22 -2.56 19.23 -0.60
CA ASP A 22 -1.48 20.03 -1.22
C ASP A 22 -0.62 20.73 -0.15
N ALA A 23 -1.20 21.07 1.00
CA ALA A 23 -0.46 21.58 2.15
C ALA A 23 0.40 20.49 2.80
N GLU A 24 -0.10 19.25 2.85
CA GLU A 24 0.63 18.10 3.37
C GLU A 24 1.89 17.80 2.53
N ILE A 25 1.79 17.79 1.20
CA ILE A 25 2.96 17.60 0.32
C ILE A 25 3.98 18.71 0.52
N ARG A 26 3.56 19.98 0.56
CA ARG A 26 4.46 21.11 0.80
C ARG A 26 5.18 20.99 2.14
N TYR A 27 4.48 20.53 3.18
CA TYR A 27 5.08 20.28 4.48
C TYR A 27 6.11 19.14 4.42
N LEU A 28 5.80 18.03 3.73
CA LEU A 28 6.73 16.91 3.56
C LEU A 28 7.98 17.31 2.76
N GLU A 29 7.82 18.14 1.72
CA GLU A 29 8.95 18.70 0.97
C GLU A 29 9.80 19.64 1.82
N TRP A 30 9.16 20.48 2.64
CA TRP A 30 9.86 21.34 3.59
C TRP A 30 10.66 20.52 4.60
N ASP A 31 10.06 19.50 5.22
CA ASP A 31 10.74 18.60 6.17
C ASP A 31 11.91 17.84 5.51
N LEU A 32 11.72 17.38 4.26
CA LEU A 32 12.78 16.74 3.49
C LEU A 32 13.95 17.71 3.23
N ASN A 33 13.67 18.94 2.83
CA ASN A 33 14.70 19.95 2.59
C ASN A 33 15.43 20.32 3.89
N GLU A 34 14.72 20.44 5.01
CA GLU A 34 15.33 20.70 6.31
C GLU A 34 16.25 19.57 6.76
N LYS A 35 15.86 18.31 6.52
CA LYS A 35 16.71 17.13 6.77
C LYS A 35 17.94 17.13 5.86
N ARG A 36 17.77 17.41 4.56
CA ARG A 36 18.90 17.52 3.61
C ARG A 36 19.88 18.61 4.02
N ASN A 37 19.38 19.77 4.44
CA ASN A 37 20.21 20.87 4.93
C ASN A 37 21.00 20.45 6.16
N ARG A 38 20.36 19.83 7.15
CA ARG A 38 21.04 19.32 8.34
C ARG A 38 22.12 18.28 8.01
N CYS A 39 21.83 17.34 7.10
CA CYS A 39 22.81 16.35 6.63
C CYS A 39 24.01 17.00 5.95
N PHE A 40 23.78 18.03 5.12
CA PHE A 40 24.85 18.75 4.42
C PHE A 40 25.82 19.44 5.39
N HIS A 41 25.30 20.00 6.49
CA HIS A 41 26.10 20.74 7.47
C HIS A 41 26.89 19.83 8.42
N LEU A 42 26.39 18.61 8.68
CA LEU A 42 26.93 17.70 9.70
C LEU A 42 27.89 16.63 9.16
N ARG A 43 28.28 16.67 7.88
CA ARG A 43 29.17 15.70 7.17
C ARG A 43 29.60 14.50 8.04
N GLN A 44 28.97 13.34 7.79
CA GLN A 44 29.34 11.97 8.25
C GLN A 44 28.52 11.36 9.40
N ASP A 45 27.21 11.15 9.20
CA ASP A 45 26.46 10.16 9.99
C ASP A 45 25.56 9.32 9.08
N GLU A 46 25.75 7.99 9.05
CA GLU A 46 24.87 7.05 8.31
C GLU A 46 23.40 7.17 8.76
N LEU A 47 23.17 7.53 10.03
CA LEU A 47 21.83 7.77 10.59
C LEU A 47 21.09 8.92 9.90
N ASN A 48 21.83 9.94 9.46
CA ASN A 48 21.27 11.13 8.81
C ASN A 48 20.83 10.81 7.37
N ASP A 49 21.59 9.98 6.66
CA ASP A 49 21.24 9.52 5.31
C ASP A 49 19.95 8.67 5.34
N ILE A 50 19.80 7.80 6.34
CA ILE A 50 18.57 7.01 6.54
C ILE A 50 17.35 7.91 6.79
N CYS A 51 17.51 9.00 7.56
CA CYS A 51 16.43 9.96 7.81
C CYS A 51 15.97 10.67 6.53
N VAL A 52 16.91 11.08 5.67
CA VAL A 52 16.61 11.69 4.37
C VAL A 52 15.92 10.71 3.45
N LEU A 53 16.35 9.45 3.42
CA LEU A 53 15.72 8.41 2.60
C LEU A 53 14.27 8.14 3.03
N ARG A 54 14.01 8.02 4.33
CA ARG A 54 12.64 7.84 4.86
C ARG A 54 11.75 9.04 4.54
N ALA A 55 12.26 10.26 4.65
CA ALA A 55 11.52 11.46 4.26
C ALA A 55 11.24 11.49 2.75
N THR A 56 12.23 11.13 1.92
CA THR A 56 12.09 11.04 0.47
C THR A 56 11.04 10.00 0.07
N LEU A 57 11.00 8.86 0.77
CA LEU A 57 9.98 7.83 0.56
C LEU A 57 8.57 8.36 0.86
N ARG A 58 8.39 9.11 1.95
CA ARG A 58 7.11 9.73 2.30
C ARG A 58 6.65 10.73 1.23
N VAL A 59 7.56 11.58 0.75
CA VAL A 59 7.27 12.52 -0.35
C VAL A 59 6.90 11.78 -1.63
N ALA A 60 7.62 10.70 -1.98
CA ALA A 60 7.31 9.88 -3.15
C ALA A 60 5.91 9.26 -3.07
N HIS A 61 5.51 8.78 -1.89
CA HIS A 61 4.19 8.20 -1.64
C HIS A 61 3.09 9.24 -1.77
N ALA A 62 3.30 10.44 -1.22
CA ALA A 62 2.33 11.52 -1.34
C ALA A 62 2.14 11.94 -2.81
N TYR A 63 3.22 12.01 -3.58
CA TYR A 63 3.14 12.25 -5.03
C TYR A 63 2.45 11.13 -5.80
N LEU A 64 2.64 9.86 -5.40
CA LEU A 64 1.90 8.74 -5.98
C LEU A 64 0.39 8.89 -5.73
N GLU A 65 -0.02 9.23 -4.51
CA GLU A 65 -1.44 9.42 -4.17
C GLU A 65 -2.07 10.59 -4.93
N LYS A 66 -1.30 11.63 -5.26
CA LYS A 66 -1.72 12.73 -6.14
C LYS A 66 -1.68 12.43 -7.63
N GLU A 67 -1.27 11.23 -8.00
CA GLU A 67 -1.06 10.83 -9.40
C GLU A 67 -0.01 11.68 -10.13
N GLU A 68 0.87 12.37 -9.39
CA GLU A 68 2.04 13.07 -9.94
C GLU A 68 3.17 12.07 -10.17
N TYR A 69 2.95 11.18 -11.14
CA TYR A 69 3.78 9.99 -11.38
C TYR A 69 5.24 10.32 -11.67
N GLU A 70 5.53 11.39 -12.41
CA GLU A 70 6.90 11.79 -12.74
C GLU A 70 7.70 12.18 -11.50
N LYS A 71 7.12 13.01 -10.62
CA LYS A 71 7.77 13.41 -9.36
C LYS A 71 7.90 12.24 -8.40
N SER A 72 6.88 11.37 -8.34
CA SER A 72 6.93 10.16 -7.53
C SER A 72 8.08 9.24 -7.98
N LEU A 73 8.18 8.96 -9.28
CA LEU A 73 9.26 8.15 -9.86
C LEU A 73 10.64 8.76 -9.61
N LEU A 74 10.80 10.08 -9.79
CA LEU A 74 12.06 10.77 -9.53
C LEU A 74 12.52 10.58 -8.08
N ASN A 75 11.60 10.70 -7.11
CA ASN A 75 11.93 10.51 -5.70
C ASN A 75 12.28 9.05 -5.40
N TYR A 76 11.54 8.07 -5.94
CA TYR A 76 11.91 6.66 -5.78
C TYR A 76 13.23 6.31 -6.46
N GLU A 77 13.51 6.87 -7.63
CA GLU A 77 14.78 6.73 -8.34
C GLU A 77 15.96 7.25 -7.53
N SER A 78 15.78 8.38 -6.85
CA SER A 78 16.82 8.91 -5.97
C SER A 78 17.19 7.96 -4.82
N ILE A 79 16.24 7.14 -4.35
CA ILE A 79 16.47 6.12 -3.32
C ILE A 79 17.19 4.91 -3.91
N VAL A 80 16.71 4.37 -5.03
CA VAL A 80 17.27 3.13 -5.61
C VAL A 80 18.63 3.34 -6.26
N CYS A 81 18.92 4.54 -6.76
CA CYS A 81 20.21 4.92 -7.36
C CYS A 81 21.19 5.55 -6.36
N ALA A 82 20.86 5.57 -5.07
CA ALA A 82 21.75 6.08 -4.04
C ALA A 82 23.08 5.31 -4.04
N LYS A 83 24.20 6.04 -3.97
CA LYS A 83 25.56 5.47 -4.05
C LYS A 83 26.09 4.88 -2.73
N PHE A 84 25.37 5.12 -1.65
CA PHE A 84 25.68 4.59 -0.32
C PHE A 84 24.79 3.39 -0.01
N ASP A 85 25.09 2.69 1.08
CA ASP A 85 24.30 1.52 1.45
C ASP A 85 22.92 1.94 1.96
N VAL A 86 21.89 1.55 1.21
CA VAL A 86 20.50 1.82 1.54
C VAL A 86 19.95 0.59 2.25
N PRO A 87 19.34 0.74 3.45
CA PRO A 87 18.69 -0.36 4.12
C PRO A 87 17.70 -1.08 3.20
N ASP A 88 17.80 -2.40 3.12
CA ASP A 88 16.98 -3.22 2.21
C ASP A 88 15.49 -2.96 2.35
N GLU A 89 15.02 -2.69 3.57
CA GLU A 89 13.64 -2.28 3.89
C GLU A 89 13.19 -1.03 3.10
N ILE A 90 14.02 0.01 3.08
CA ILE A 90 13.71 1.27 2.39
C ILE A 90 13.74 1.04 0.88
N ARG A 91 14.75 0.29 0.42
CA ARG A 91 14.90 -0.05 -1.00
C ARG A 91 13.72 -0.88 -1.50
N ALA A 92 13.26 -1.87 -0.73
CA ALA A 92 12.10 -2.70 -1.05
C ALA A 92 10.81 -1.87 -1.18
N ARG A 93 10.58 -0.93 -0.26
CA ARG A 93 9.42 -0.02 -0.31
C ARG A 93 9.48 0.96 -1.47
N ALA A 94 10.66 1.47 -1.81
CA ALA A 94 10.84 2.32 -2.98
C ALA A 94 10.52 1.57 -4.28
N TYR A 95 11.02 0.33 -4.42
CA TYR A 95 10.68 -0.52 -5.57
C TYR A 95 9.19 -0.88 -5.63
N HIS A 96 8.57 -1.18 -4.49
CA HIS A 96 7.12 -1.39 -4.42
C HIS A 96 6.36 -0.18 -4.96
N GLY A 97 6.69 1.01 -4.47
CA GLY A 97 6.09 2.26 -4.93
C GLY A 97 6.29 2.55 -6.42
N LYS A 98 7.51 2.31 -6.95
CA LYS A 98 7.74 2.37 -8.42
C LYS A 98 6.84 1.40 -9.18
N GLY A 99 6.67 0.18 -8.67
CA GLY A 99 5.77 -0.82 -9.23
C GLY A 99 4.33 -0.32 -9.31
N LEU A 100 3.82 0.31 -8.24
CA LEU A 100 2.49 0.92 -8.22
C LEU A 100 2.34 2.04 -9.25
N VAL A 101 3.34 2.93 -9.37
CA VAL A 101 3.32 4.01 -10.38
C VAL A 101 3.23 3.42 -11.79
N HIS A 102 4.11 2.47 -12.12
CA HIS A 102 4.11 1.83 -13.44
C HIS A 102 2.81 1.07 -13.71
N MET A 103 2.25 0.40 -12.70
CA MET A 103 0.97 -0.29 -12.83
C MET A 103 -0.18 0.69 -13.11
N ARG A 104 -0.25 1.84 -12.41
CA ARG A 104 -1.25 2.89 -12.67
C ARG A 104 -1.10 3.50 -14.07
N ARG A 105 0.12 3.52 -14.61
CA ARG A 105 0.42 3.93 -15.99
C ARG A 105 0.17 2.85 -17.05
N ASN A 106 -0.23 1.62 -16.65
CA ASN A 106 -0.32 0.44 -17.51
C ASN A 106 1.02 0.00 -18.14
N ASP A 107 2.14 0.36 -17.53
CA ASP A 107 3.48 -0.07 -17.95
C ASP A 107 3.83 -1.40 -17.27
N ASP A 108 3.28 -2.52 -17.78
CA ASP A 108 3.36 -3.83 -17.12
C ASP A 108 4.80 -4.37 -16.97
N HIS A 109 5.68 -4.13 -17.94
CA HIS A 109 7.07 -4.59 -17.89
C HIS A 109 7.89 -3.94 -16.76
N PRO A 110 8.01 -2.60 -16.66
CA PRO A 110 8.72 -1.98 -15.55
C PRO A 110 8.00 -2.15 -14.21
N ALA A 111 6.67 -2.32 -14.20
CA ALA A 111 5.94 -2.69 -12.99
C ALA A 111 6.39 -4.07 -12.47
N ARG A 112 6.45 -5.08 -13.34
CA ARG A 112 6.91 -6.44 -13.01
C ARG A 112 8.32 -6.42 -12.41
N GLU A 113 9.26 -5.77 -13.07
CA GLU A 113 10.64 -5.66 -12.60
C GLU A 113 10.71 -4.98 -11.23
N SER A 114 9.93 -3.90 -11.04
CA SER A 114 9.88 -3.18 -9.78
C SER A 114 9.33 -4.03 -8.64
N PHE A 115 8.23 -4.77 -8.84
CA PHE A 115 7.70 -5.66 -7.80
C PHE A 115 8.63 -6.84 -7.50
N GLN A 116 9.29 -7.42 -8.51
CA GLN A 116 10.30 -8.47 -8.30
C GLN A 116 11.48 -7.97 -7.46
N ASN A 117 11.99 -6.78 -7.76
CA ASN A 117 13.03 -6.16 -6.96
C ASN A 117 12.57 -5.87 -5.53
N SER A 118 11.33 -5.39 -5.35
CA SER A 118 10.74 -5.19 -4.03
C SER A 118 10.77 -6.48 -3.19
N ILE A 119 10.28 -7.59 -3.74
CA ILE A 119 10.26 -8.90 -3.07
C ILE A 119 11.68 -9.39 -2.77
N ASN A 120 12.62 -9.22 -3.71
CA ASN A 120 14.01 -9.63 -3.55
C ASN A 120 14.75 -8.87 -2.44
N TYR A 121 14.43 -7.59 -2.21
CA TYR A 121 15.00 -6.83 -1.10
C TYR A 121 14.26 -7.12 0.22
N SER A 122 12.95 -7.30 0.17
CA SER A 122 12.17 -7.71 1.33
C SER A 122 12.63 -9.06 1.90
N SER A 123 12.96 -10.03 1.05
CA SER A 123 13.41 -11.35 1.49
C SER A 123 14.80 -11.36 2.15
N LYS A 124 15.63 -10.35 1.86
CA LYS A 124 16.94 -10.15 2.53
C LYS A 124 16.81 -9.49 3.89
N SER A 125 15.78 -8.68 4.07
CA SER A 125 15.48 -8.03 5.34
C SER A 125 14.83 -9.07 6.27
N ASN A 126 15.61 -9.67 7.18
CA ASN A 126 15.17 -10.63 8.21
C ASN A 126 14.12 -10.07 9.22
N LYS A 127 13.41 -8.99 8.89
CA LYS A 127 12.46 -8.30 9.76
C LYS A 127 11.04 -8.84 9.58
N ILE A 128 10.49 -9.38 10.65
CA ILE A 128 9.10 -9.82 10.77
C ILE A 128 8.24 -8.59 11.16
N GLY A 129 7.06 -8.39 10.55
CA GLY A 129 6.12 -7.32 10.91
C GLY A 129 5.45 -6.64 9.70
N ASN A 130 5.19 -5.33 9.80
CA ASN A 130 4.48 -4.52 8.79
C ASN A 130 5.08 -4.63 7.37
N HIS A 131 6.38 -4.89 7.23
CA HIS A 131 7.04 -5.10 5.93
C HIS A 131 6.55 -6.33 5.18
N ALA A 132 6.09 -7.35 5.90
CA ALA A 132 5.54 -8.53 5.28
C ALA A 132 4.17 -8.23 4.63
N ILE A 133 3.44 -7.21 5.10
CA ILE A 133 2.21 -6.73 4.41
C ILE A 133 2.56 -6.09 3.06
N ASP A 134 3.53 -5.15 3.03
CA ASP A 134 4.00 -4.52 1.78
C ASP A 134 4.51 -5.59 0.78
N THR A 135 5.17 -6.63 1.29
CA THR A 135 5.65 -7.76 0.47
C THR A 135 4.49 -8.58 -0.10
N ALA A 136 3.47 -8.86 0.70
CA ALA A 136 2.27 -9.55 0.23
C ALA A 136 1.51 -8.73 -0.83
N GLU A 137 1.54 -7.41 -0.73
CA GLU A 137 0.97 -6.52 -1.74
C GLU A 137 1.79 -6.52 -3.04
N SER A 138 3.12 -6.47 -2.97
CA SER A 138 3.99 -6.67 -4.14
C SER A 138 3.74 -8.02 -4.82
N LEU A 139 3.61 -9.10 -4.06
CA LEU A 139 3.27 -10.45 -4.57
C LEU A 139 1.91 -10.45 -5.27
N PHE A 140 0.91 -9.82 -4.67
CA PHE A 140 -0.43 -9.69 -5.25
C PHE A 140 -0.39 -8.97 -6.60
N TYR A 141 0.23 -7.79 -6.68
CA TYR A 141 0.29 -7.04 -7.95
C TYR A 141 1.14 -7.74 -9.01
N LEU A 142 2.21 -8.42 -8.61
CA LEU A 142 2.98 -9.27 -9.51
C LEU A 142 2.09 -10.40 -10.09
N GLY A 143 1.29 -11.05 -9.25
CA GLY A 143 0.30 -12.05 -9.69
C GLY A 143 -0.71 -11.48 -10.69
N VAL A 144 -1.24 -10.29 -10.42
CA VAL A 144 -2.15 -9.59 -11.36
C VAL A 144 -1.48 -9.36 -12.71
N ILE A 145 -0.21 -8.93 -12.75
CA ILE A 145 0.54 -8.73 -14.00
C ILE A 145 0.73 -10.05 -14.75
N PHE A 146 1.13 -11.13 -14.06
CA PHE A 146 1.29 -12.44 -14.70
C PHE A 146 -0.02 -12.96 -15.30
N ARG A 147 -1.14 -12.81 -14.59
CA ARG A 147 -2.45 -13.24 -15.09
C ARG A 147 -2.85 -12.50 -16.38
N LYS A 148 -2.43 -11.25 -16.58
CA LYS A 148 -2.70 -10.50 -17.84
C LYS A 148 -2.10 -11.17 -19.08
N SER A 149 -0.97 -11.87 -18.94
CA SER A 149 -0.25 -12.52 -20.06
C SER A 149 -1.06 -13.65 -20.72
N ARG A 150 -2.06 -14.23 -20.02
CA ARG A 150 -2.93 -15.35 -20.48
C ARG A 150 -2.20 -16.63 -20.93
N SER A 151 -0.89 -16.70 -20.79
CA SER A 151 -0.12 -17.95 -20.95
C SER A 151 -0.41 -18.89 -19.77
N VAL A 152 -0.51 -20.19 -20.03
CA VAL A 152 -0.76 -21.20 -19.00
C VAL A 152 0.30 -21.13 -17.89
N ALA A 153 1.59 -21.04 -18.28
CA ALA A 153 2.70 -20.93 -17.33
C ALA A 153 2.62 -19.67 -16.45
N ASP A 154 2.15 -18.56 -17.01
CA ASP A 154 1.99 -17.31 -16.26
C ASP A 154 0.76 -17.35 -15.34
N ILE A 155 -0.30 -18.07 -15.73
CA ILE A 155 -1.46 -18.32 -14.86
C ILE A 155 -1.07 -19.21 -13.67
N ASP A 156 -0.26 -20.25 -13.90
CA ASP A 156 0.31 -21.07 -12.82
C ASP A 156 1.18 -20.23 -11.88
N MET A 157 2.06 -19.38 -12.44
CA MET A 157 2.87 -18.46 -11.64
C MET A 157 2.01 -17.49 -10.82
N SER A 158 0.97 -16.92 -11.44
CA SER A 158 0.02 -16.04 -10.77
C SER A 158 -0.68 -16.73 -9.60
N MET A 159 -1.06 -18.00 -9.75
CA MET A 159 -1.67 -18.78 -8.67
C MET A 159 -0.72 -18.94 -7.48
N CYS A 160 0.54 -19.31 -7.75
CA CYS A 160 1.57 -19.43 -6.71
C CYS A 160 1.76 -18.10 -5.95
N LEU A 161 1.86 -16.99 -6.68
CA LEU A 161 2.03 -15.65 -6.09
C LEU A 161 0.84 -15.24 -5.22
N PHE A 162 -0.39 -15.54 -5.66
CA PHE A 162 -1.59 -15.27 -4.86
C PHE A 162 -1.68 -16.13 -3.61
N LEU A 163 -1.30 -17.41 -3.68
CA LEU A 163 -1.27 -18.29 -2.50
C LEU A 163 -0.25 -17.81 -1.47
N GLU A 164 0.92 -17.35 -1.91
CA GLU A 164 1.95 -16.78 -1.03
C GLU A 164 1.46 -15.47 -0.38
N ALA A 165 0.88 -14.56 -1.17
CA ALA A 165 0.28 -13.33 -0.65
C ALA A 165 -0.85 -13.61 0.35
N LEU A 166 -1.69 -14.62 0.08
CA LEU A 166 -2.76 -15.06 0.97
C LEU A 166 -2.21 -15.58 2.30
N HIS A 167 -1.16 -16.39 2.26
CA HIS A 167 -0.50 -16.93 3.45
C HIS A 167 0.02 -15.81 4.35
N ILE A 168 0.73 -14.83 3.77
CA ILE A 168 1.28 -13.69 4.52
C ILE A 168 0.17 -12.79 5.06
N ARG A 169 -0.85 -12.47 4.26
CA ARG A 169 -1.99 -11.65 4.70
C ARG A 169 -2.74 -12.32 5.86
N ARG A 170 -2.95 -13.63 5.81
CA ARG A 170 -3.60 -14.39 6.90
C ARG A 170 -2.77 -14.42 8.18
N SER A 171 -1.45 -14.58 8.08
CA SER A 171 -0.58 -14.67 9.27
C SER A 171 -0.50 -13.35 10.03
N ILE A 172 -0.62 -12.21 9.35
CA ILE A 172 -0.50 -10.88 9.95
C ILE A 172 -1.86 -10.27 10.30
N LEU A 173 -2.84 -10.35 9.40
CA LEU A 173 -4.13 -9.63 9.54
C LEU A 173 -5.22 -10.47 10.19
N GLY A 174 -4.95 -11.75 10.46
CA GLY A 174 -5.94 -12.73 10.91
C GLY A 174 -6.85 -13.21 9.78
N CYS A 175 -7.95 -13.90 10.10
CA CYS A 175 -8.75 -14.61 9.10
C CYS A 175 -9.83 -13.75 8.40
N ASP A 176 -10.24 -12.63 8.98
CA ASP A 176 -11.38 -11.84 8.51
C ASP A 176 -10.94 -10.41 8.17
N ASN A 177 -10.33 -10.25 6.98
CA ASN A 177 -9.84 -8.97 6.45
C ASN A 177 -10.21 -8.80 4.97
N VAL A 178 -10.52 -7.56 4.55
CA VAL A 178 -10.86 -7.21 3.17
C VAL A 178 -9.71 -7.52 2.19
N LEU A 179 -8.45 -7.38 2.63
CA LEU A 179 -7.29 -7.70 1.80
C LEU A 179 -7.18 -9.21 1.52
N ILE A 180 -7.66 -10.06 2.42
CA ILE A 180 -7.72 -11.52 2.18
C ILE A 180 -8.80 -11.83 1.16
N ALA A 181 -9.96 -11.19 1.29
CA ALA A 181 -11.05 -11.32 0.32
C ALA A 181 -10.59 -10.94 -1.09
N GLU A 182 -9.83 -9.86 -1.25
CA GLU A 182 -9.28 -9.46 -2.55
C GLU A 182 -8.43 -10.57 -3.22
N VAL A 183 -7.55 -11.23 -2.45
CA VAL A 183 -6.72 -12.33 -2.97
C VAL A 183 -7.57 -13.55 -3.31
N LEU A 184 -8.51 -13.94 -2.44
CA LEU A 184 -9.42 -15.06 -2.68
C LEU A 184 -10.25 -14.85 -3.96
N LYS A 185 -10.68 -13.61 -4.24
CA LYS A 185 -11.37 -13.28 -5.49
C LYS A 185 -10.50 -13.56 -6.70
N MET A 186 -9.20 -13.23 -6.65
CA MET A 186 -8.29 -13.51 -7.76
C MET A 186 -8.06 -15.02 -7.95
N ILE A 187 -7.89 -15.76 -6.86
CA ILE A 187 -7.75 -17.22 -6.88
C ILE A 187 -9.02 -17.88 -7.46
N GLY A 188 -10.20 -17.48 -6.99
CA GLY A 188 -11.47 -17.99 -7.50
C GLY A 188 -11.67 -17.73 -8.99
N ASN A 189 -11.21 -16.59 -9.50
CA ASN A 189 -11.23 -16.31 -10.93
C ASN A 189 -10.30 -17.24 -11.72
N ILE A 190 -9.11 -17.58 -11.19
CA ILE A 190 -8.20 -18.54 -11.83
C ILE A 190 -8.86 -19.93 -11.90
N HIS A 191 -9.51 -20.38 -10.84
CA HIS A 191 -10.25 -21.65 -10.85
C HIS A 191 -11.37 -21.65 -11.91
N ILE A 192 -12.10 -20.54 -12.07
CA ILE A 192 -13.08 -20.39 -13.16
C ILE A 192 -12.41 -20.48 -14.54
N GLU A 193 -11.29 -19.78 -14.74
CA GLU A 193 -10.52 -19.81 -15.99
C GLU A 193 -10.01 -21.22 -16.34
N ARG A 194 -9.77 -22.06 -15.32
CA ARG A 194 -9.37 -23.47 -15.44
C ARG A 194 -10.54 -24.46 -15.50
N ASN A 195 -11.78 -23.98 -15.39
CA ASN A 195 -12.98 -24.81 -15.31
C ASN A 195 -13.04 -25.74 -14.08
N GLU A 196 -12.37 -25.34 -12.99
CA GLU A 196 -12.32 -25.99 -11.67
C GLU A 196 -13.47 -25.45 -10.79
N GLN A 197 -14.69 -25.92 -11.05
CA GLN A 197 -15.90 -25.32 -10.49
C GLN A 197 -16.06 -25.55 -8.98
N ILE A 198 -15.60 -26.69 -8.47
CA ILE A 198 -15.74 -27.05 -7.05
C ILE A 198 -14.84 -26.15 -6.21
N GLU A 199 -13.58 -26.05 -6.61
CA GLU A 199 -12.56 -25.22 -5.99
C GLU A 199 -12.93 -23.74 -6.06
N ALA A 200 -13.43 -23.28 -7.21
CA ALA A 200 -13.97 -21.92 -7.33
C ALA A 200 -15.09 -21.67 -6.33
N TYR A 201 -16.05 -22.59 -6.21
CA TYR A 201 -17.18 -22.46 -5.27
C TYR A 201 -16.70 -22.37 -3.83
N GLU A 202 -15.76 -23.22 -3.41
CA GLU A 202 -15.19 -23.21 -2.07
C GLU A 202 -14.53 -21.85 -1.76
N VAL A 203 -13.68 -21.36 -2.66
CA VAL A 203 -12.99 -20.08 -2.50
C VAL A 203 -13.97 -18.90 -2.46
N PHE A 204 -14.99 -18.88 -3.33
CA PHE A 204 -16.02 -17.84 -3.31
C PHE A 204 -16.95 -17.92 -2.09
N SER A 205 -17.19 -19.11 -1.55
CA SER A 205 -17.94 -19.27 -0.31
C SER A 205 -17.18 -18.67 0.87
N GLU A 206 -15.86 -18.88 0.93
CA GLU A 206 -14.99 -18.29 1.94
C GLU A 206 -14.93 -16.77 1.80
N LEU A 207 -14.75 -16.27 0.56
CA LEU A 207 -14.78 -14.85 0.23
C LEU A 207 -16.04 -14.18 0.82
N ARG A 208 -17.22 -14.72 0.51
CA ARG A 208 -18.50 -14.17 0.96
C ARG A 208 -18.65 -14.19 2.48
N ARG A 209 -18.13 -15.22 3.15
CA ARG A 209 -18.09 -15.30 4.62
C ARG A 209 -17.27 -14.14 5.19
N ILE A 210 -16.09 -13.87 4.63
CA ILE A 210 -15.21 -12.79 5.08
C ILE A 210 -15.85 -11.42 4.84
N GLU A 211 -16.43 -11.20 3.66
CA GLU A 211 -17.12 -9.94 3.34
C GLU A 211 -18.28 -9.66 4.31
N ALA A 212 -19.10 -10.67 4.62
CA ALA A 212 -20.18 -10.57 5.59
C ALA A 212 -19.66 -10.23 7.00
N ALA A 213 -18.59 -10.89 7.45
CA ALA A 213 -17.96 -10.60 8.74
C ALA A 213 -17.41 -9.17 8.80
N CYS A 214 -16.78 -8.69 7.73
CA CYS A 214 -16.26 -7.33 7.63
C CYS A 214 -17.38 -6.28 7.69
N LEU A 215 -18.49 -6.53 7.00
CA LEU A 215 -19.68 -5.65 7.03
C LEU A 215 -20.32 -5.59 8.43
N GLN A 216 -20.43 -6.73 9.11
CA GLN A 216 -20.99 -6.76 10.46
C GLN A 216 -20.14 -5.97 11.46
N LYS A 217 -18.80 -6.06 11.36
CA LYS A 217 -17.87 -5.25 12.16
C LYS A 217 -18.09 -3.75 11.93
N LYS A 218 -18.25 -3.33 10.66
CA LYS A 218 -18.55 -1.92 10.32
C LYS A 218 -19.88 -1.46 10.93
N TYR A 219 -20.93 -2.26 10.84
CA TYR A 219 -22.25 -1.91 11.38
C TYR A 219 -22.25 -1.78 12.92
N LYS A 220 -21.52 -2.66 13.62
CA LYS A 220 -21.34 -2.56 15.08
C LYS A 220 -20.55 -1.32 15.48
N ALA A 221 -19.50 -0.98 14.73
CA ALA A 221 -18.73 0.25 14.95
C ALA A 221 -19.56 1.52 14.72
N SER A 222 -20.52 1.50 13.79
CA SER A 222 -21.42 2.64 13.56
C SER A 222 -22.62 2.74 14.51
N SER A 223 -22.98 1.66 15.21
CA SER A 223 -24.14 1.62 16.13
C SER A 223 -23.75 1.72 17.62
N GLY A 224 -22.49 1.46 17.97
CA GLY A 224 -21.92 1.81 19.26
C GLY A 224 -21.37 3.25 19.21
N GLY A 225 -22.11 4.22 19.76
CA GLY A 225 -21.62 5.59 19.88
C GLY A 225 -20.32 5.65 20.68
N GLY A 226 -19.20 5.92 19.99
CA GLY A 226 -17.89 6.05 20.62
C GLY A 226 -16.76 6.01 19.58
N ILE A 227 -16.27 7.20 19.23
CA ILE A 227 -15.01 7.50 18.52
C ILE A 227 -14.79 6.71 17.21
N MET A 228 -15.02 7.38 16.08
CA MET A 228 -14.57 6.90 14.77
C MET A 228 -13.03 6.72 14.77
N CYS A 229 -12.55 5.48 14.86
CA CYS A 229 -11.25 5.14 14.28
C CYS A 229 -11.43 5.07 12.77
N VAL A 230 -11.18 6.19 12.08
CA VAL A 230 -11.04 6.21 10.63
C VAL A 230 -9.72 5.52 10.30
N PRO A 231 -9.67 4.37 9.60
CA PRO A 231 -8.42 3.91 9.05
C PRO A 231 -8.04 4.91 7.96
N LYS A 232 -6.99 5.70 8.19
CA LYS A 232 -6.39 6.50 7.11
C LYS A 232 -6.00 5.53 5.99
N ARG A 233 -6.76 5.54 4.89
CA ARG A 233 -6.22 5.12 3.60
C ARG A 233 -5.06 6.07 3.32
N GLY A 234 -3.86 5.50 3.19
CA GLY A 234 -2.65 6.25 2.89
C GLY A 234 -1.90 6.73 4.13
N ILE A 235 -1.28 5.82 4.90
CA ILE A 235 0.03 6.07 5.51
C ILE A 235 0.80 4.75 5.53
N ILE A 236 1.74 4.59 4.61
CA ILE A 236 2.81 3.62 4.79
C ILE A 236 3.80 4.29 5.78
N GLY A 237 3.63 4.00 7.07
CA GLY A 237 4.53 4.45 8.14
C GLY A 237 3.88 5.33 9.21
N SER A 238 3.11 4.70 10.10
CA SER A 238 3.01 5.16 11.48
C SER A 238 2.81 3.93 12.36
N ASP A 239 3.74 3.76 13.29
CA ASP A 239 3.71 2.74 14.33
C ASP A 239 2.39 2.82 15.10
N CYS A 240 1.68 1.70 15.18
CA CYS A 240 0.53 1.53 16.09
C CYS A 240 0.64 0.17 16.79
N CYS A 241 1.79 -0.08 17.41
CA CYS A 241 1.89 -1.00 18.52
C CYS A 241 2.40 -0.18 19.72
N ASN A 242 1.50 0.07 20.66
CA ASN A 242 1.71 0.71 21.97
C ASN A 242 1.79 2.24 21.98
N ASP A 243 0.63 2.89 22.07
CA ASP A 243 0.38 3.96 23.04
C ASP A 243 -1.14 4.08 23.26
N TRP A 244 -1.58 3.64 24.43
CA TRP A 244 -2.94 3.73 24.93
C TRP A 244 -2.99 4.91 25.90
N GLU A 245 -3.08 6.14 25.38
CA GLU A 245 -3.43 7.27 26.23
C GLU A 245 -4.96 7.36 26.34
N PHE A 246 -5.46 6.93 27.50
CA PHE A 246 -6.79 7.27 27.99
C PHE A 246 -6.86 8.78 28.19
N ALA A 247 -7.49 9.51 27.25
CA ALA A 247 -8.01 10.83 27.56
C ALA A 247 -9.29 10.64 28.41
N ALA A 248 -9.11 10.55 29.72
CA ALA A 248 -10.20 10.71 30.67
C ALA A 248 -10.74 12.14 30.53
N SER A 249 -12.01 12.28 30.14
CA SER A 249 -12.71 13.56 30.30
C SER A 249 -12.98 13.75 31.80
N ALA A 250 -12.22 14.64 32.44
CA ALA A 250 -12.58 15.18 33.73
C ALA A 250 -13.84 16.07 33.56
N ALA A 251 -14.75 15.90 34.51
CA ALA A 251 -15.98 16.64 34.84
C ALA A 251 -16.38 17.85 33.98
#